data_AF-A0A2R5GK94-F1
#
_entry.id   AF-A0A2R5GK94-F1
#
_cell.length_a   1.000
_cell.length_b   1.000
_cell.length_c   1.000
_cell.angle_alpha   90.00
_cell.angle_beta   90.00
_cell.angle_gamma   90.00
#
_symmetry.space_group_name_H-M   'P 1'
#
loop_
_entity.id
_entity.type
_entity.pdbx_description
1 polymer ?
#
loop_
_entity_poly.entity_id
_entity_poly.type
_entity_poly.pdbx_seq_one_letter_code
_entity_poly.pdbx_strand_id
1 'polypeptide(L)'
;MDAQKSPKQQHKDARMEDFAFKFQGRKLTWKEVPTVLPREGEYDISKHLAGPMREDKTWFQAQAELKPCLVRGTTHVKYAEWQRKYGGEQGLAANIVVPLLATGRENDVGKLQVPTRTMQVIVGNPKDAERLARYHVRKQGNFTTGLYSSIISTRDNESWRDQRETLVTAFLPRASLEQILPVSVARARACVDRLREVSENFTVPVDMNDFALYETQAQLQLALFGEDEEFMNRTNKAFRDSMSGKADSAFVRNFCKQVVERAKQPERTCPAHPDLIASGACPHVRGPLSNRLTELGGDKYQAVGNAVIFEFAGHDTTGHTLTWLLFELSKNPAYQQRLRDEVDEFWRTIGDREIRYDDLKMLKFMTRCVMETLRLWNAVPNGTFREVQFDDYITGPNGEEVLLKKGTFMQIVNWSRHRNPDLWGPDVDEFNPDREFKDAELWYDQGLAAYNPASDRFSPFTYPGRDCIGKNFAHMEMRLILANLLRNYEFALTEEYLEADAGTYLGVNYGTLAPQDLKSPPFVSSKAGWATFSKQVPTGMHFYVRPRTGKPRL
;
A
#
# COMPACT_ATOMS: atom_id res chain seq x y z
N MET A 1 6.59 30.04 -41.39
CA MET A 1 6.26 29.00 -42.38
C MET A 1 6.13 27.70 -41.62
N ASP A 2 4.89 27.23 -41.50
CA ASP A 2 4.52 26.04 -40.75
C ASP A 2 5.25 24.80 -41.24
N ALA A 3 6.06 24.19 -40.37
CA ALA A 3 6.59 22.87 -40.63
C ALA A 3 5.45 21.85 -40.50
N GLN A 4 4.83 21.50 -41.63
CA GLN A 4 3.83 20.43 -41.71
C GLN A 4 4.41 19.14 -41.12
N LYS A 5 3.79 18.67 -40.03
CA LYS A 5 4.13 17.42 -39.36
C LYS A 5 4.03 16.23 -40.33
N SER A 6 4.94 15.27 -40.20
CA SER A 6 4.98 14.10 -41.08
C SER A 6 3.69 13.25 -40.98
N PRO A 7 3.27 12.55 -42.06
CA PRO A 7 2.07 11.71 -42.06
C PRO A 7 2.07 10.63 -40.97
N LYS A 8 3.25 10.12 -40.56
CA LYS A 8 3.39 9.16 -39.44
C LYS A 8 3.11 9.80 -38.07
N GLN A 9 3.42 11.07 -37.89
CA GLN A 9 3.11 11.83 -36.67
C GLN A 9 1.61 12.11 -36.58
N GLN A 10 1.00 12.53 -37.70
CA GLN A 10 -0.46 12.72 -37.82
C GLN A 10 -1.23 11.42 -37.59
N HIS A 11 -0.71 10.26 -38.06
CA HIS A 11 -1.35 8.95 -37.85
C HIS A 11 -1.29 8.43 -36.39
N LYS A 12 -0.29 8.84 -35.60
CA LYS A 12 -0.18 8.50 -34.17
C LYS A 12 -1.06 9.42 -33.31
N ASP A 13 -1.11 10.71 -33.61
CA ASP A 13 -2.02 11.66 -32.95
C ASP A 13 -3.51 11.30 -33.24
N ALA A 14 -3.82 10.83 -34.46
CA ALA A 14 -5.17 10.39 -34.84
C ALA A 14 -5.70 9.20 -34.03
N ARG A 15 -4.85 8.29 -33.50
CA ARG A 15 -5.30 7.18 -32.63
C ARG A 15 -5.71 7.62 -31.23
N MET A 16 -5.37 8.83 -30.80
CA MET A 16 -5.79 9.38 -29.50
C MET A 16 -7.18 10.03 -29.55
N GLU A 17 -7.64 10.44 -30.74
CA GLU A 17 -8.92 11.13 -30.93
C GLU A 17 -10.13 10.20 -30.81
N ASP A 18 -9.97 8.92 -31.16
CA ASP A 18 -11.01 7.89 -31.05
C ASP A 18 -11.20 7.35 -29.62
N PHE A 19 -10.31 7.73 -28.70
CA PHE A 19 -10.43 7.29 -27.32
C PHE A 19 -11.52 8.07 -26.60
N ALA A 20 -12.46 7.32 -26.06
CA ALA A 20 -13.49 7.85 -25.20
C ALA A 20 -13.72 6.90 -24.03
N PHE A 21 -14.05 7.48 -22.88
CA PHE A 21 -14.42 6.73 -21.70
C PHE A 21 -15.91 6.90 -21.42
N LYS A 22 -16.51 5.93 -20.73
CA LYS A 22 -17.90 6.03 -20.30
C LYS A 22 -17.98 6.81 -19.00
N PHE A 23 -18.77 7.87 -18.98
CA PHE A 23 -19.13 8.64 -17.79
C PHE A 23 -20.65 8.76 -17.73
N GLN A 24 -21.26 8.24 -16.66
CA GLN A 24 -22.72 8.23 -16.48
C GLN A 24 -23.50 7.72 -17.71
N GLY A 25 -23.03 6.64 -18.32
CA GLY A 25 -23.65 6.05 -19.51
C GLY A 25 -23.34 6.73 -20.84
N ARG A 26 -22.76 7.94 -20.82
CA ARG A 26 -22.31 8.67 -22.02
C ARG A 26 -20.85 8.35 -22.35
N LYS A 27 -20.53 8.22 -23.64
CA LYS A 27 -19.16 8.14 -24.15
C LYS A 27 -18.62 9.57 -24.28
N LEU A 28 -17.57 9.92 -23.53
CA LEU A 28 -16.86 11.21 -23.61
C LEU A 28 -15.51 10.99 -24.26
N THR A 29 -15.25 11.65 -25.38
CA THR A 29 -13.93 11.71 -26.01
C THR A 29 -12.97 12.55 -25.17
N TRP A 30 -11.66 12.33 -25.30
CA TRP A 30 -10.65 13.12 -24.59
C TRP A 30 -10.74 14.63 -24.87
N LYS A 31 -11.20 15.04 -26.05
CA LYS A 31 -11.40 16.45 -26.43
C LYS A 31 -12.58 17.08 -25.70
N GLU A 32 -13.62 16.30 -25.38
CA GLU A 32 -14.79 16.75 -24.64
C GLU A 32 -14.53 16.90 -23.13
N VAL A 33 -13.40 16.40 -22.62
CA VAL A 33 -13.05 16.53 -21.20
C VAL A 33 -12.70 17.99 -20.87
N PRO A 34 -13.42 18.64 -19.94
CA PRO A 34 -13.09 19.99 -19.50
C PRO A 34 -11.65 20.11 -19.01
N THR A 35 -11.07 21.30 -19.15
CA THR A 35 -9.71 21.58 -18.68
C THR A 35 -9.74 22.63 -17.58
N VAL A 36 -8.93 22.43 -16.56
CA VAL A 36 -8.58 23.42 -15.54
C VAL A 36 -7.11 23.81 -15.68
N LEU A 37 -6.52 23.59 -16.87
CA LEU A 37 -5.20 24.09 -17.18
C LEU A 37 -5.22 25.63 -17.23
N PRO A 38 -4.12 26.29 -16.84
CA PRO A 38 -4.01 27.75 -16.87
C PRO A 38 -4.31 28.30 -18.26
N ARG A 39 -5.08 29.40 -18.33
CA ARG A 39 -5.27 30.15 -19.57
C ARG A 39 -4.02 30.97 -19.90
N GLU A 40 -3.94 31.46 -21.13
CA GLU A 40 -2.87 32.39 -21.51
C GLU A 40 -2.86 33.62 -20.58
N GLY A 41 -1.68 33.96 -20.05
CA GLY A 41 -1.52 35.02 -19.05
C GLY A 41 -1.73 34.58 -17.59
N GLU A 42 -2.27 33.39 -17.33
CA GLU A 42 -2.35 32.84 -15.97
C GLU A 42 -1.04 32.14 -15.57
N TYR A 43 -0.80 32.04 -14.25
CA TYR A 43 0.35 31.32 -13.72
C TYR A 43 0.30 29.84 -14.09
N ASP A 44 1.33 29.37 -14.77
CA ASP A 44 1.44 28.00 -15.24
C ASP A 44 2.68 27.34 -14.65
N ILE A 45 2.46 26.51 -13.63
CA ILE A 45 3.52 25.78 -12.93
C ILE A 45 4.35 24.89 -13.88
N SER A 46 3.80 24.49 -15.03
CA SER A 46 4.55 23.70 -16.02
C SER A 46 5.68 24.48 -16.71
N LYS A 47 5.62 25.81 -16.69
CA LYS A 47 6.70 26.69 -17.14
C LYS A 47 7.82 26.82 -16.10
N HIS A 48 7.51 26.57 -14.82
CA HIS A 48 8.44 26.79 -13.70
C HIS A 48 9.09 25.51 -13.18
N LEU A 49 8.43 24.35 -13.30
CA LEU A 49 9.01 23.05 -12.94
C LEU A 49 9.41 22.22 -14.14
N ALA A 50 10.40 21.34 -13.93
CA ALA A 50 10.79 20.32 -14.91
C ALA A 50 9.64 19.32 -15.15
N GLY A 51 9.66 18.64 -16.30
CA GLY A 51 8.70 17.60 -16.60
C GLY A 51 8.49 17.38 -18.10
N PRO A 52 7.67 16.39 -18.47
CA PRO A 52 7.43 16.02 -19.87
C PRO A 52 6.88 17.16 -20.73
N MET A 53 6.27 18.19 -20.13
CA MET A 53 5.66 19.30 -20.86
C MET A 53 6.66 20.31 -21.44
N ARG A 54 7.95 20.27 -21.06
CA ARG A 54 8.95 21.28 -21.47
C ARG A 54 9.53 21.07 -22.88
N GLU A 55 9.49 19.86 -23.42
CA GLU A 55 10.10 19.52 -24.74
C GLU A 55 9.05 19.44 -25.87
N ASP A 56 8.21 20.46 -26.01
CA ASP A 56 7.11 20.54 -27.01
C ASP A 56 6.09 19.40 -26.95
N LYS A 57 6.11 18.54 -25.92
CA LYS A 57 5.07 17.53 -25.74
C LYS A 57 3.78 18.19 -25.28
N THR A 58 2.71 17.86 -25.98
CA THR A 58 1.36 18.21 -25.55
C THR A 58 0.93 17.36 -24.35
N TRP A 59 -0.07 17.84 -23.62
CA TRP A 59 -0.68 17.13 -22.49
C TRP A 59 -1.12 15.72 -22.90
N PHE A 60 -1.68 15.57 -24.11
CA PHE A 60 -2.15 14.29 -24.63
C PHE A 60 -1.02 13.32 -24.94
N GLN A 61 0.12 13.81 -25.46
CA GLN A 61 1.28 12.96 -25.75
C GLN A 61 1.89 12.44 -24.45
N ALA A 62 2.05 13.29 -23.44
CA ALA A 62 2.52 12.86 -22.12
C ALA A 62 1.53 11.90 -21.44
N GLN A 63 0.21 12.14 -21.56
CA GLN A 63 -0.82 11.23 -21.04
C GLN A 63 -0.82 9.87 -21.76
N ALA A 64 -0.54 9.85 -23.07
CA ALA A 64 -0.42 8.62 -23.85
C ALA A 64 0.75 7.73 -23.36
N GLU A 65 1.85 8.34 -22.92
CA GLU A 65 2.97 7.61 -22.30
C GLU A 65 2.64 7.08 -20.90
N LEU A 66 1.83 7.80 -20.11
CA LEU A 66 1.41 7.33 -18.78
C LEU A 66 0.41 6.19 -18.83
N LYS A 67 -0.45 6.14 -19.84
CA LYS A 67 -1.58 5.21 -19.89
C LYS A 67 -1.18 3.73 -19.77
N PRO A 68 -0.18 3.20 -20.51
CA PRO A 68 0.28 1.82 -20.32
C PRO A 68 0.83 1.56 -18.90
N CYS A 69 1.39 2.58 -18.27
CA CYS A 69 1.89 2.50 -16.89
C CYS A 69 0.73 2.49 -15.89
N LEU A 70 -0.33 3.28 -16.13
CA LEU A 70 -1.54 3.25 -15.31
C LEU A 70 -2.24 1.89 -15.38
N VAL A 71 -2.31 1.28 -16.57
CA VAL A 71 -2.90 -0.06 -16.77
C VAL A 71 -2.11 -1.14 -16.01
N ARG A 72 -0.78 -1.02 -15.98
CA ARG A 72 0.13 -1.95 -15.27
C ARG A 72 0.35 -1.58 -13.80
N GLY A 73 -0.17 -0.43 -13.36
CA GLY A 73 0.10 0.18 -12.06
C GLY A 73 1.55 0.64 -11.82
N THR A 74 2.37 0.74 -12.87
CA THR A 74 3.79 1.14 -12.82
C THR A 74 4.02 2.65 -13.03
N THR A 75 3.05 3.50 -12.71
CA THR A 75 3.15 4.98 -12.86
C THR A 75 4.33 5.57 -12.10
N HIS A 76 4.63 5.05 -10.91
CA HIS A 76 5.77 5.46 -10.09
C HIS A 76 7.11 5.22 -10.80
N VAL A 77 7.25 4.15 -11.58
CA VAL A 77 8.44 3.89 -12.41
C VAL A 77 8.56 4.95 -13.50
N LYS A 78 7.45 5.29 -14.15
CA LYS A 78 7.43 6.34 -15.19
C LYS A 78 7.76 7.72 -14.63
N TYR A 79 7.30 8.03 -13.41
CA TYR A 79 7.67 9.25 -12.72
C TYR A 79 9.17 9.30 -12.40
N ALA A 80 9.75 8.21 -11.89
CA ALA A 80 11.19 8.12 -11.66
C ALA A 80 12.01 8.26 -12.96
N GLU A 81 11.56 7.65 -14.07
CA GLU A 81 12.14 7.85 -15.41
C GLU A 81 12.12 9.34 -15.81
N TRP A 82 10.97 10.00 -15.65
CA TRP A 82 10.82 11.41 -15.97
C TRP A 82 11.61 12.34 -15.04
N GLN A 83 11.74 12.01 -13.76
CA GLN A 83 12.61 12.76 -12.84
C GLN A 83 14.06 12.67 -13.28
N ARG A 84 14.57 11.47 -13.59
CA ARG A 84 15.93 11.31 -14.15
C ARG A 84 16.12 12.04 -15.48
N LYS A 85 15.11 11.99 -16.36
CA LYS A 85 15.20 12.62 -17.68
C LYS A 85 15.15 14.15 -17.62
N TYR A 86 14.19 14.71 -16.89
CA TYR A 86 13.90 16.15 -16.92
C TYR A 86 14.47 16.91 -15.72
N GLY A 87 14.83 16.22 -14.65
CA GLY A 87 15.31 16.81 -13.40
C GLY A 87 16.75 17.32 -13.44
N GLY A 88 17.47 17.16 -14.55
CA GLY A 88 18.87 17.55 -14.67
C GLY A 88 19.74 16.88 -13.60
N GLU A 89 20.61 17.66 -12.96
CA GLU A 89 21.51 17.17 -11.90
C GLU A 89 20.75 16.71 -10.63
N GLN A 90 19.53 17.20 -10.41
CA GLN A 90 18.71 16.79 -9.25
C GLN A 90 18.21 15.35 -9.37
N GLY A 91 18.19 14.76 -10.57
CA GLY A 91 17.77 13.38 -10.82
C GLY A 91 16.45 13.02 -10.13
N LEU A 92 16.47 12.01 -9.26
CA LEU A 92 15.28 11.54 -8.52
C LEU A 92 14.79 12.50 -7.42
N ALA A 93 15.62 13.46 -7.00
CA ALA A 93 15.22 14.51 -6.05
C ALA A 93 14.48 15.67 -6.73
N ALA A 94 14.39 15.69 -8.06
CA ALA A 94 13.70 16.77 -8.77
C ALA A 94 12.19 16.76 -8.48
N ASN A 95 11.64 17.93 -8.18
CA ASN A 95 10.21 18.16 -8.25
C ASN A 95 9.81 18.32 -9.73
N ILE A 96 8.88 17.51 -10.21
CA ILE A 96 8.44 17.56 -11.61
C ILE A 96 6.93 17.76 -11.72
N VAL A 97 6.47 18.30 -12.84
CA VAL A 97 5.07 18.51 -13.17
C VAL A 97 4.61 17.54 -14.26
N VAL A 98 3.53 16.80 -14.01
CA VAL A 98 3.02 15.74 -14.89
C VAL A 98 1.55 15.96 -15.23
N PRO A 99 1.06 15.50 -16.39
CA PRO A 99 -0.37 15.57 -16.71
C PRO A 99 -1.18 14.66 -15.78
N LEU A 100 -2.36 15.12 -15.38
CA LEU A 100 -3.31 14.37 -14.56
C LEU A 100 -4.72 14.49 -15.12
N LEU A 101 -5.37 13.35 -15.36
CA LEU A 101 -6.82 13.29 -15.52
C LEU A 101 -7.44 13.19 -14.13
N ALA A 102 -7.86 14.32 -13.56
CA ALA A 102 -8.47 14.36 -12.25
C ALA A 102 -9.89 13.80 -12.32
N THR A 103 -10.17 12.83 -11.46
CA THR A 103 -11.48 12.20 -11.29
C THR A 103 -11.82 12.16 -9.81
N GLY A 104 -13.12 12.11 -9.49
CA GLY A 104 -13.57 12.01 -8.11
C GLY A 104 -15.06 12.31 -7.99
N ARG A 105 -15.48 12.68 -6.79
CA ARG A 105 -16.81 13.22 -6.50
C ARG A 105 -16.70 14.70 -6.12
N GLU A 106 -17.76 15.45 -6.39
CA GLU A 106 -17.86 16.87 -6.03
C GLU A 106 -17.60 17.10 -4.53
N ASN A 107 -18.10 16.19 -3.70
CA ASN A 107 -17.78 16.03 -2.28
C ASN A 107 -17.78 14.53 -1.93
N ASP A 108 -17.44 14.15 -0.70
CA ASP A 108 -17.18 12.74 -0.33
C ASP A 108 -18.32 11.75 -0.64
N VAL A 109 -19.57 12.22 -0.66
CA VAL A 109 -20.79 11.44 -0.96
C VAL A 109 -21.51 11.88 -2.24
N GLY A 110 -21.03 12.94 -2.87
CA GLY A 110 -21.71 13.69 -3.91
C GLY A 110 -21.69 12.99 -5.26
N LYS A 111 -22.21 13.66 -6.29
CA LYS A 111 -22.19 13.10 -7.64
C LYS A 111 -20.76 12.94 -8.13
N LEU A 112 -20.56 11.94 -8.98
CA LEU A 112 -19.33 11.80 -9.76
C LEU A 112 -19.07 13.11 -10.48
N GLN A 113 -17.91 13.70 -10.23
CA GLN A 113 -17.49 14.92 -10.90
C GLN A 113 -17.13 14.59 -12.35
N VAL A 114 -17.46 15.47 -13.27
CA VAL A 114 -16.96 15.37 -14.65
C VAL A 114 -15.44 15.35 -14.59
N PRO A 115 -14.76 14.36 -15.19
CA PRO A 115 -13.30 14.32 -15.21
C PRO A 115 -12.72 15.60 -15.78
N THR A 116 -11.60 16.06 -15.24
CA THR A 116 -10.95 17.31 -15.66
C THR A 116 -9.49 17.07 -16.01
N ARG A 117 -9.04 17.73 -17.07
CA ARG A 117 -7.61 17.77 -17.45
C ARG A 117 -6.90 18.82 -16.63
N THR A 118 -5.89 18.41 -15.88
CA THR A 118 -5.07 19.26 -15.01
C THR A 118 -3.61 18.79 -14.99
N MET A 119 -2.79 19.44 -14.17
CA MET A 119 -1.43 19.03 -13.84
C MET A 119 -1.34 18.57 -12.38
N GLN A 120 -0.34 17.76 -12.09
CA GLN A 120 0.03 17.32 -10.76
C GLN A 120 1.53 17.50 -10.56
N VAL A 121 1.94 17.90 -9.36
CA VAL A 121 3.35 17.96 -8.96
C VAL A 121 3.75 16.63 -8.33
N ILE A 122 4.78 15.99 -8.89
CA ILE A 122 5.47 14.88 -8.25
C ILE A 122 6.60 15.47 -7.41
N VAL A 123 6.51 15.30 -6.10
CA VAL A 123 7.47 15.86 -5.14
C VAL A 123 8.59 14.85 -4.94
N GLY A 124 9.78 15.19 -5.45
CA GLY A 124 11.00 14.40 -5.31
C GLY A 124 11.93 14.92 -4.22
N ASN A 125 11.93 16.24 -3.98
CA ASN A 125 12.85 16.86 -3.05
C ASN A 125 12.53 16.38 -1.62
N PRO A 126 13.53 15.88 -0.86
CA PRO A 126 13.28 15.21 0.41
C PRO A 126 12.74 16.18 1.48
N LYS A 127 13.20 17.44 1.49
CA LYS A 127 12.73 18.47 2.43
C LYS A 127 11.32 18.93 2.09
N ASP A 128 11.03 19.12 0.80
CA ASP A 128 9.68 19.47 0.35
C ASP A 128 8.70 18.34 0.66
N ALA A 129 9.07 17.07 0.45
CA ALA A 129 8.22 15.93 0.72
C ALA A 129 7.76 15.87 2.18
N GLU A 130 8.69 15.97 3.14
CA GLU A 130 8.35 15.97 4.56
C GLU A 130 7.50 17.18 4.95
N ARG A 131 7.93 18.39 4.55
CA ARG A 131 7.26 19.65 4.88
C ARG A 131 5.84 19.70 4.34
N LEU A 132 5.67 19.45 3.05
CA LEU A 132 4.37 19.51 2.38
C LEU A 132 3.38 18.48 2.94
N ALA A 133 3.85 17.27 3.25
CA ALA A 133 2.98 16.24 3.82
C ALA A 133 2.46 16.60 5.22
N ARG A 134 3.26 17.33 6.00
CA ARG A 134 2.93 17.78 7.35
C ARG A 134 1.89 18.91 7.35
N TYR A 135 2.02 19.87 6.43
CA TYR A 135 1.18 21.07 6.41
C TYR A 135 -0.07 20.93 5.54
N HIS A 136 0.01 20.20 4.42
CA HIS A 136 -1.12 19.98 3.53
C HIS A 136 -1.68 18.58 3.75
N VAL A 137 -2.66 18.49 4.64
CA VAL A 137 -3.32 17.23 5.00
C VAL A 137 -4.52 16.92 4.11
N ARG A 138 -5.04 17.87 3.33
CA ARG A 138 -6.19 17.64 2.44
C ARG A 138 -5.88 16.57 1.39
N LYS A 139 -6.73 15.55 1.30
CA LYS A 139 -6.58 14.47 0.32
C LYS A 139 -7.02 14.94 -1.08
N GLN A 140 -6.32 14.48 -2.11
CA GLN A 140 -6.81 14.54 -3.48
C GLN A 140 -8.07 13.68 -3.63
N GLY A 141 -9.00 14.08 -4.51
CA GLY A 141 -10.30 13.40 -4.68
C GLY A 141 -10.27 12.06 -5.42
N ASN A 142 -9.09 11.46 -5.63
CA ASN A 142 -8.92 10.24 -6.41
C ASN A 142 -9.49 8.97 -5.74
N PHE A 143 -9.80 9.03 -4.44
CA PHE A 143 -10.31 7.87 -3.68
C PHE A 143 -11.82 7.94 -3.36
N THR A 144 -12.50 9.04 -3.66
CA THR A 144 -13.89 9.27 -3.21
C THR A 144 -14.94 8.35 -3.87
N THR A 145 -14.62 7.69 -4.98
CA THR A 145 -15.51 6.70 -5.60
C THR A 145 -15.10 5.28 -5.21
N GLY A 146 -16.05 4.50 -4.73
CA GLY A 146 -15.78 3.17 -4.17
C GLY A 146 -15.53 3.17 -2.66
N LEU A 147 -14.81 4.17 -2.11
CA LEU A 147 -14.50 4.24 -0.65
C LEU A 147 -15.35 5.25 0.14
N TYR A 148 -16.32 5.90 -0.52
CA TYR A 148 -17.25 6.86 0.11
C TYR A 148 -16.49 7.94 0.91
N SER A 149 -16.97 8.30 2.10
CA SER A 149 -16.38 9.25 3.04
C SER A 149 -15.43 8.60 4.07
N SER A 150 -14.87 7.43 3.76
CA SER A 150 -13.91 6.74 4.64
C SER A 150 -12.70 7.62 5.01
N ILE A 151 -11.98 7.24 6.06
CA ILE A 151 -10.83 7.98 6.58
C ILE A 151 -9.73 8.25 5.53
N ILE A 152 -9.58 7.36 4.53
CA ILE A 152 -8.58 7.52 3.46
C ILE A 152 -9.05 8.43 2.33
N SER A 153 -10.36 8.45 2.08
CA SER A 153 -10.95 9.09 0.89
C SER A 153 -11.55 10.45 1.17
N THR A 154 -11.92 10.73 2.42
CA THR A 154 -12.49 12.02 2.80
C THR A 154 -11.51 13.17 2.54
N ARG A 155 -12.02 14.16 1.80
CA ARG A 155 -11.32 15.42 1.49
C ARG A 155 -11.63 16.50 2.50
N ASP A 156 -12.60 16.28 3.36
CA ASP A 156 -12.95 17.15 4.47
C ASP A 156 -11.98 16.88 5.62
N ASN A 157 -11.29 17.93 6.09
CA ASN A 157 -10.28 17.78 7.13
C ASN A 157 -10.88 17.66 8.52
N GLU A 158 -12.08 18.17 8.76
CA GLU A 158 -12.79 18.02 10.03
C GLU A 158 -13.33 16.60 10.13
N SER A 159 -14.05 16.12 9.10
CA SER A 159 -14.51 14.73 9.02
C SER A 159 -13.35 13.73 9.14
N TRP A 160 -12.22 14.01 8.47
CA TRP A 160 -11.02 13.20 8.61
C TRP A 160 -10.51 13.17 10.06
N ARG A 161 -10.44 14.32 10.73
CA ARG A 161 -9.95 14.44 12.10
C ARG A 161 -10.84 13.64 13.06
N ASP A 162 -12.15 13.83 12.98
CA ASP A 162 -13.13 13.14 13.83
C ASP A 162 -13.08 11.62 13.66
N GLN A 163 -12.99 11.15 12.41
CA GLN A 163 -12.78 9.74 12.11
C GLN A 163 -11.45 9.24 12.65
N ARG A 164 -10.36 10.00 12.49
CA ARG A 164 -9.02 9.61 12.94
C ARG A 164 -8.95 9.50 14.46
N GLU A 165 -9.51 10.45 15.19
CA GLU A 165 -9.56 10.45 16.65
C GLU A 165 -10.30 9.22 17.19
N THR A 166 -11.41 8.84 16.56
CA THR A 166 -12.15 7.63 16.92
C THR A 166 -11.38 6.35 16.54
N LEU A 167 -11.00 6.21 15.27
CA LEU A 167 -10.46 4.96 14.72
C LEU A 167 -9.04 4.64 15.21
N VAL A 168 -8.21 5.65 15.54
CA VAL A 168 -6.82 5.39 15.96
C VAL A 168 -6.74 4.59 17.25
N THR A 169 -7.77 4.71 18.10
CA THR A 169 -7.82 4.00 19.38
C THR A 169 -7.79 2.48 19.19
N ALA A 170 -8.35 1.95 18.09
CA ALA A 170 -8.32 0.53 17.76
C ALA A 170 -6.92 -0.01 17.46
N PHE A 171 -5.97 0.87 17.15
CA PHE A 171 -4.59 0.53 16.78
C PHE A 171 -3.57 0.94 17.84
N LEU A 172 -4.04 1.35 19.02
CA LEU A 172 -3.16 1.71 20.11
C LEU A 172 -2.52 0.43 20.71
N PRO A 173 -1.17 0.41 20.84
CA PRO A 173 -0.42 -0.76 21.30
C PRO A 173 -0.98 -1.40 22.58
N ARG A 174 -1.12 -0.60 23.64
CA ARG A 174 -1.55 -1.05 24.98
C ARG A 174 -3.06 -1.12 25.14
N ALA A 175 -3.76 -0.12 24.60
CA ALA A 175 -5.19 0.01 24.81
C ALA A 175 -6.03 -0.93 23.92
N SER A 176 -5.46 -1.50 22.86
CA SER A 176 -6.20 -2.38 21.94
C SER A 176 -5.38 -3.55 21.43
N LEU A 177 -4.18 -3.33 20.87
CA LEU A 177 -3.45 -4.40 20.20
C LEU A 177 -2.97 -5.50 21.17
N GLU A 178 -2.55 -5.14 22.37
CA GLU A 178 -2.18 -6.09 23.44
C GLU A 178 -3.34 -6.99 23.85
N GLN A 179 -4.60 -6.51 23.79
CA GLN A 179 -5.78 -7.31 24.15
C GLN A 179 -6.11 -8.37 23.11
N ILE A 180 -5.84 -8.09 21.83
CA ILE A 180 -6.07 -9.05 20.74
C ILE A 180 -4.83 -9.87 20.40
N LEU A 181 -3.68 -9.58 21.02
CA LEU A 181 -2.42 -10.29 20.79
C LEU A 181 -2.58 -11.81 20.89
N PRO A 182 -3.29 -12.37 21.87
CA PRO A 182 -3.42 -13.83 21.97
C PRO A 182 -4.16 -14.46 20.77
N VAL A 183 -5.14 -13.76 20.18
CA VAL A 183 -5.83 -14.19 18.95
C VAL A 183 -4.84 -14.19 17.78
N SER A 184 -4.03 -13.14 17.67
CA SER A 184 -3.00 -13.05 16.63
C SER A 184 -1.90 -14.10 16.77
N VAL A 185 -1.50 -14.43 18.00
CA VAL A 185 -0.54 -15.51 18.31
C VAL A 185 -1.13 -16.87 17.90
N ALA A 186 -2.39 -17.15 18.24
CA ALA A 186 -3.06 -18.38 17.87
C ALA A 186 -3.13 -18.56 16.35
N ARG A 187 -3.53 -17.50 15.61
CA ARG A 187 -3.54 -17.52 14.14
C ARG A 187 -2.15 -17.72 13.54
N ALA A 188 -1.12 -17.07 14.10
CA ALA A 188 0.26 -17.22 13.64
C ALA A 188 0.84 -18.62 13.94
N ARG A 189 0.40 -19.30 15.00
CA ARG A 189 0.73 -20.72 15.21
C ARG A 189 0.07 -21.61 14.14
N ALA A 190 -1.22 -21.36 13.86
CA ALA A 190 -1.98 -22.14 12.87
C ALA A 190 -1.46 -21.99 11.43
N CYS A 191 -0.80 -20.88 11.09
CA CYS A 191 -0.25 -20.70 9.74
C CYS A 191 0.88 -21.70 9.40
N VAL A 192 1.55 -22.27 10.42
CA VAL A 192 2.58 -23.30 10.26
C VAL A 192 1.96 -24.57 9.66
N ASP A 193 0.91 -25.09 10.29
CA ASP A 193 0.20 -26.28 9.81
C ASP A 193 -0.43 -26.03 8.45
N ARG A 194 -1.02 -24.86 8.24
CA ARG A 194 -1.55 -24.48 6.93
C ARG A 194 -0.47 -24.49 5.85
N LEU A 195 0.72 -23.96 6.13
CA LEU A 195 1.80 -23.95 5.13
C LEU A 195 2.25 -25.37 4.76
N ARG A 196 2.29 -26.27 5.74
CA ARG A 196 2.51 -27.70 5.49
C ARG A 196 1.43 -28.30 4.59
N GLU A 197 0.16 -27.95 4.83
CA GLU A 197 -0.97 -28.45 4.03
C GLU A 197 -0.92 -27.95 2.58
N VAL A 198 -0.75 -26.63 2.37
CA VAL A 198 -0.74 -26.06 1.01
C VAL A 198 0.53 -26.39 0.22
N SER A 199 1.60 -26.84 0.89
CA SER A 199 2.79 -27.40 0.25
C SER A 199 2.69 -28.91 0.00
N GLU A 200 1.53 -29.52 0.28
CA GLU A 200 1.31 -30.97 0.19
C GLU A 200 2.41 -31.75 0.93
N ASN A 201 2.66 -31.38 2.18
CA ASN A 201 3.79 -31.87 2.98
C ASN A 201 5.15 -31.64 2.30
N PHE A 202 5.39 -30.41 1.83
CA PHE A 202 6.65 -29.97 1.23
C PHE A 202 6.99 -30.63 -0.11
N THR A 203 6.01 -31.22 -0.79
CA THR A 203 6.22 -31.91 -2.07
C THR A 203 6.02 -31.00 -3.28
N VAL A 204 5.30 -29.88 -3.12
CA VAL A 204 5.04 -28.92 -4.20
C VAL A 204 5.44 -27.49 -3.80
N PRO A 205 5.83 -26.64 -4.76
CA PRO A 205 6.04 -25.23 -4.49
C PRO A 205 4.71 -24.52 -4.18
N VAL A 206 4.76 -23.56 -3.26
CA VAL A 206 3.59 -22.80 -2.78
C VAL A 206 3.61 -21.40 -3.37
N ASP A 207 2.46 -20.90 -3.84
CA ASP A 207 2.27 -19.47 -4.07
C ASP A 207 2.24 -18.73 -2.72
N MET A 208 3.40 -18.23 -2.30
CA MET A 208 3.54 -17.54 -1.02
C MET A 208 2.84 -16.19 -1.01
N ASN A 209 2.53 -15.61 -2.17
CA ASN A 209 1.73 -14.41 -2.24
C ASN A 209 0.29 -14.70 -1.80
N ASP A 210 -0.36 -15.72 -2.37
CA ASP A 210 -1.71 -16.13 -1.95
C ASP A 210 -1.74 -16.58 -0.48
N PHE A 211 -0.71 -17.31 -0.03
CA PHE A 211 -0.57 -17.71 1.37
C PHE A 211 -0.48 -16.49 2.30
N ALA A 212 0.41 -15.54 2.03
CA ALA A 212 0.60 -14.37 2.87
C ALA A 212 -0.66 -13.49 2.90
N LEU A 213 -1.31 -13.31 1.75
CA LEU A 213 -2.60 -12.61 1.65
C LEU A 213 -3.71 -13.34 2.43
N TYR A 214 -3.77 -14.67 2.39
CA TYR A 214 -4.71 -15.40 3.24
C TYR A 214 -4.47 -15.12 4.73
N GLU A 215 -3.22 -15.18 5.18
CA GLU A 215 -2.86 -15.00 6.60
C GLU A 215 -3.16 -13.60 7.11
N THR A 216 -2.83 -12.56 6.34
CA THR A 216 -3.09 -11.17 6.75
C THR A 216 -4.58 -10.87 6.76
N GLN A 217 -5.35 -11.39 5.79
CA GLN A 217 -6.81 -11.29 5.81
C GLN A 217 -7.41 -12.03 7.02
N ALA A 218 -6.86 -13.19 7.39
CA ALA A 218 -7.32 -13.93 8.57
C ALA A 218 -7.03 -13.17 9.88
N GLN A 219 -5.84 -12.56 10.01
CA GLN A 219 -5.49 -11.71 11.14
C GLN A 219 -6.43 -10.51 11.27
N LEU A 220 -6.78 -9.83 10.17
CA LEU A 220 -7.76 -8.75 10.17
C LEU A 220 -9.12 -9.21 10.69
N GLN A 221 -9.66 -10.26 10.07
CA GLN A 221 -11.01 -10.74 10.37
C GLN A 221 -11.11 -11.25 11.81
N LEU A 222 -10.18 -12.10 12.25
CA LEU A 222 -10.22 -12.70 13.59
C LEU A 222 -9.86 -11.72 14.70
N ALA A 223 -8.81 -10.90 14.51
CA ALA A 223 -8.26 -10.09 15.58
C ALA A 223 -8.85 -8.68 15.62
N LEU A 224 -8.78 -7.91 14.52
CA LEU A 224 -9.26 -6.52 14.51
C LEU A 224 -10.78 -6.40 14.39
N PHE A 225 -11.39 -7.21 13.53
CA PHE A 225 -12.85 -7.21 13.35
C PHE A 225 -13.57 -8.13 14.34
N GLY A 226 -12.85 -9.08 14.94
CA GLY A 226 -13.42 -9.98 15.95
C GLY A 226 -14.40 -11.01 15.37
N GLU A 227 -14.23 -11.37 14.10
CA GLU A 227 -14.99 -12.43 13.45
C GLU A 227 -14.57 -13.82 13.93
N ASP A 228 -15.47 -14.79 13.78
CA ASP A 228 -15.22 -16.19 14.08
C ASP A 228 -14.54 -16.92 12.90
N GLU A 229 -13.97 -18.10 13.17
CA GLU A 229 -13.28 -18.89 12.15
C GLU A 229 -14.19 -19.35 11.02
N GLU A 230 -15.47 -19.61 11.29
CA GLU A 230 -16.44 -20.00 10.26
C GLU A 230 -16.63 -18.87 9.26
N PHE A 231 -16.85 -17.65 9.75
CA PHE A 231 -16.97 -16.46 8.92
C PHE A 231 -15.67 -16.19 8.15
N MET A 232 -14.52 -16.28 8.81
CA MET A 232 -13.20 -16.10 8.18
C MET A 232 -12.99 -17.11 7.04
N ASN A 233 -13.16 -18.40 7.31
CA ASN A 233 -12.97 -19.46 6.32
C ASN A 233 -13.92 -19.32 5.12
N ARG A 234 -15.18 -18.94 5.36
CA ARG A 234 -16.17 -18.74 4.31
C ARG A 234 -15.93 -17.50 3.44
N THR A 235 -15.36 -16.44 4.00
CA THR A 235 -15.30 -15.13 3.32
C THR A 235 -13.91 -14.74 2.83
N ASN A 236 -12.83 -15.21 3.46
CA ASN A 236 -11.46 -14.81 3.18
C ASN A 236 -11.10 -14.98 1.70
N LYS A 237 -11.23 -16.19 1.15
CA LYS A 237 -10.90 -16.45 -0.26
C LYS A 237 -11.76 -15.61 -1.22
N ALA A 238 -13.07 -15.55 -0.99
CA ALA A 238 -13.99 -14.79 -1.83
C ALA A 238 -13.67 -13.30 -1.83
N PHE A 239 -13.29 -12.75 -0.66
CA PHE A 239 -12.83 -11.36 -0.55
C PHE A 239 -11.57 -11.13 -1.39
N ARG A 240 -10.53 -11.96 -1.22
CA ARG A 240 -9.27 -11.84 -1.96
C ARG A 240 -9.43 -12.07 -3.46
N ASP A 241 -10.30 -12.99 -3.88
CA ASP A 241 -10.63 -13.20 -5.30
C ASP A 241 -11.32 -11.96 -5.90
N SER A 242 -12.23 -11.31 -5.17
CA SER A 242 -12.83 -10.04 -5.61
C SER A 242 -11.78 -8.91 -5.65
N MET A 243 -10.87 -8.86 -4.68
CA MET A 243 -9.77 -7.89 -4.60
C MET A 243 -8.59 -8.18 -5.52
N SER A 244 -8.60 -9.27 -6.28
CA SER A 244 -7.66 -9.52 -7.40
C SER A 244 -8.37 -9.44 -8.76
N GLY A 245 -9.65 -9.05 -8.77
CA GLY A 245 -10.48 -8.98 -9.96
C GLY A 245 -10.84 -10.35 -10.57
N LYS A 246 -10.66 -11.44 -9.81
CA LYS A 246 -11.06 -12.81 -10.17
C LYS A 246 -12.55 -13.07 -9.92
N ALA A 247 -13.19 -12.31 -9.03
CA ALA A 247 -14.61 -12.42 -8.68
C ALA A 247 -15.36 -11.07 -8.73
N ASP A 248 -16.67 -11.09 -8.45
CA ASP A 248 -17.51 -9.88 -8.49
C ASP A 248 -17.15 -8.89 -7.38
N SER A 249 -16.88 -7.65 -7.79
CA SER A 249 -16.63 -6.50 -6.91
C SER A 249 -17.81 -6.12 -6.00
N ALA A 250 -19.03 -6.55 -6.33
CA ALA A 250 -20.19 -6.35 -5.47
C ALA A 250 -20.08 -7.15 -4.15
N PHE A 251 -19.34 -8.27 -4.17
CA PHE A 251 -19.08 -9.07 -2.97
C PHE A 251 -18.44 -8.24 -1.87
N VAL A 252 -17.38 -7.48 -2.17
CA VAL A 252 -16.63 -6.65 -1.20
C VAL A 252 -17.56 -5.71 -0.44
N ARG A 253 -18.47 -5.02 -1.14
CA ARG A 253 -19.43 -4.10 -0.51
C ARG A 253 -20.45 -4.84 0.36
N ASN A 254 -20.94 -5.98 -0.08
CA ASN A 254 -21.92 -6.77 0.69
C ASN A 254 -21.28 -7.41 1.92
N PHE A 255 -20.07 -7.93 1.77
CA PHE A 255 -19.23 -8.44 2.85
C PHE A 255 -18.99 -7.36 3.91
N CYS A 256 -18.52 -6.16 3.53
CA CYS A 256 -18.25 -5.09 4.49
C CYS A 256 -19.53 -4.57 5.19
N LYS A 257 -20.69 -4.60 4.51
CA LYS A 257 -21.97 -4.35 5.18
C LYS A 257 -22.27 -5.40 6.23
N GLN A 258 -22.05 -6.69 5.93
CA GLN A 258 -22.25 -7.76 6.91
C GLN A 258 -21.31 -7.59 8.11
N VAL A 259 -20.04 -7.26 7.90
CA VAL A 259 -19.09 -6.96 8.99
C VAL A 259 -19.60 -5.82 9.88
N VAL A 260 -20.05 -4.71 9.29
CA VAL A 260 -20.60 -3.57 10.04
C VAL A 260 -21.89 -3.92 10.79
N GLU A 261 -22.79 -4.70 10.19
CA GLU A 261 -24.03 -5.12 10.87
C GLU A 261 -23.74 -6.11 12.00
N ARG A 262 -22.82 -7.05 11.80
CA ARG A 262 -22.38 -7.98 12.86
C ARG A 262 -21.68 -7.24 13.99
N ALA A 263 -20.92 -6.17 13.70
CA ALA A 263 -20.29 -5.35 14.74
C ALA A 263 -21.30 -4.68 15.71
N LYS A 264 -22.56 -4.48 15.29
CA LYS A 264 -23.62 -3.90 16.12
C LYS A 264 -24.32 -4.92 17.03
N GLN A 265 -24.02 -6.21 16.87
CA GLN A 265 -24.68 -7.28 17.59
C GLN A 265 -24.24 -7.33 19.07
N PRO A 266 -25.17 -7.25 20.05
CA PRO A 266 -24.83 -7.20 21.48
C PRO A 266 -24.00 -8.38 21.99
N GLU A 267 -24.15 -9.56 21.40
CA GLU A 267 -23.42 -10.79 21.73
C GLU A 267 -21.91 -10.71 21.41
N ARG A 268 -21.47 -9.70 20.64
CA ARG A 268 -20.06 -9.50 20.24
C ARG A 268 -19.30 -8.52 21.14
N THR A 269 -19.82 -8.24 22.32
CA THR A 269 -19.29 -7.22 23.25
C THR A 269 -18.29 -7.74 24.29
N CYS A 270 -17.97 -9.03 24.27
CA CYS A 270 -17.18 -9.67 25.32
C CYS A 270 -15.65 -9.50 25.14
N PRO A 271 -14.87 -9.28 26.21
CA PRO A 271 -13.43 -9.02 26.12
C PRO A 271 -12.68 -10.13 25.36
N ALA A 272 -11.77 -9.73 24.47
CA ALA A 272 -10.92 -10.63 23.71
C ALA A 272 -9.98 -11.43 24.63
N HIS A 273 -10.40 -12.61 25.06
CA HIS A 273 -9.54 -13.53 25.81
C HIS A 273 -9.66 -14.96 25.26
N PRO A 274 -8.57 -15.60 24.81
CA PRO A 274 -8.62 -16.94 24.23
C PRO A 274 -9.30 -17.97 25.11
N ASP A 275 -9.05 -17.92 26.42
CA ASP A 275 -9.67 -18.87 27.35
C ASP A 275 -11.20 -18.71 27.42
N LEU A 276 -11.72 -17.50 27.22
CA LEU A 276 -13.16 -17.26 27.18
C LEU A 276 -13.78 -17.73 25.85
N ILE A 277 -13.01 -17.67 24.76
CA ILE A 277 -13.40 -18.21 23.45
C ILE A 277 -13.36 -19.74 23.48
N ALA A 278 -12.27 -20.32 23.98
CA ALA A 278 -12.05 -21.76 24.07
C ALA A 278 -13.01 -22.44 25.05
N SER A 279 -13.37 -21.77 26.14
CA SER A 279 -14.38 -22.26 27.09
C SER A 279 -15.83 -22.07 26.63
N GLY A 280 -16.05 -21.35 25.52
CA GLY A 280 -17.40 -21.00 25.04
C GLY A 280 -18.12 -19.95 25.91
N ALA A 281 -17.47 -19.40 26.94
CA ALA A 281 -18.02 -18.34 27.79
C ALA A 281 -18.20 -17.01 27.02
N CYS A 282 -17.52 -16.88 25.89
CA CYS A 282 -17.46 -15.69 25.06
C CYS A 282 -17.19 -16.11 23.60
N PRO A 283 -18.22 -16.48 22.82
CA PRO A 283 -18.00 -17.01 21.48
C PRO A 283 -17.45 -15.97 20.48
N HIS A 284 -17.37 -14.70 20.87
CA HIS A 284 -17.03 -13.60 19.98
C HIS A 284 -15.99 -12.67 20.59
N VAL A 285 -14.94 -12.40 19.82
CA VAL A 285 -13.93 -11.40 20.13
C VAL A 285 -14.55 -10.01 19.97
N ARG A 286 -14.43 -9.15 20.98
CA ARG A 286 -14.72 -7.73 20.81
C ARG A 286 -13.63 -7.04 19.98
N GLY A 287 -13.74 -7.17 18.66
CA GLY A 287 -12.79 -6.60 17.70
C GLY A 287 -12.65 -5.08 17.90
N PRO A 288 -11.44 -4.55 18.21
CA PRO A 288 -11.27 -3.14 18.52
C PRO A 288 -11.67 -2.24 17.36
N LEU A 289 -11.45 -2.67 16.11
CA LEU A 289 -11.85 -1.91 14.93
C LEU A 289 -13.37 -1.95 14.72
N SER A 290 -13.99 -3.12 14.86
CA SER A 290 -15.45 -3.28 14.80
C SER A 290 -16.15 -2.34 15.78
N ASN A 291 -15.67 -2.25 17.03
CA ASN A 291 -16.20 -1.30 18.01
C ASN A 291 -16.17 0.14 17.47
N ARG A 292 -15.01 0.59 16.97
CA ARG A 292 -14.84 1.96 16.53
C ARG A 292 -15.66 2.30 15.29
N LEU A 293 -15.90 1.33 14.41
CA LEU A 293 -16.78 1.52 13.26
C LEU A 293 -18.22 1.80 13.66
N THR A 294 -18.70 1.27 14.79
CA THR A 294 -20.06 1.53 15.31
C THR A 294 -20.22 2.89 15.98
N GLU A 295 -19.10 3.52 16.37
CA GLU A 295 -19.07 4.83 17.05
C GLU A 295 -18.96 6.02 16.07
N LEU A 296 -18.79 5.75 14.77
CA LEU A 296 -18.67 6.80 13.76
C LEU A 296 -20.00 7.53 13.53
N GLY A 297 -20.00 8.85 13.73
CA GLY A 297 -21.19 9.73 13.64
C GLY A 297 -21.50 10.31 12.25
N GLY A 298 -20.97 9.75 11.16
CA GLY A 298 -21.12 10.29 9.80
C GLY A 298 -22.24 9.66 8.98
N ASP A 299 -22.13 9.80 7.65
CA ASP A 299 -23.15 9.26 6.73
C ASP A 299 -23.23 7.71 6.80
N LYS A 300 -24.38 7.16 6.39
CA LYS A 300 -24.65 5.71 6.46
C LYS A 300 -23.66 4.81 5.71
N TYR A 301 -22.84 5.36 4.82
CA TYR A 301 -21.80 4.65 4.09
C TYR A 301 -20.39 4.85 4.69
N GLN A 302 -20.22 5.73 5.68
CA GLN A 302 -18.92 6.00 6.29
C GLN A 302 -18.33 4.76 6.97
N ALA A 303 -19.11 4.05 7.80
CA ALA A 303 -18.68 2.82 8.46
C ALA A 303 -18.35 1.71 7.43
N VAL A 304 -19.19 1.55 6.40
CA VAL A 304 -18.95 0.57 5.33
C VAL A 304 -17.71 0.92 4.51
N GLY A 305 -17.52 2.20 4.17
CA GLY A 305 -16.34 2.68 3.45
C GLY A 305 -15.06 2.45 4.24
N ASN A 306 -15.11 2.70 5.56
CA ASN A 306 -14.00 2.39 6.46
C ASN A 306 -13.74 0.88 6.54
N ALA A 307 -14.77 0.04 6.68
CA ALA A 307 -14.61 -1.41 6.65
C ALA A 307 -13.94 -1.88 5.34
N VAL A 308 -14.37 -1.37 4.18
CA VAL A 308 -13.75 -1.70 2.88
C VAL A 308 -12.27 -1.35 2.85
N ILE A 309 -11.90 -0.13 3.29
CA ILE A 309 -10.48 0.27 3.23
C ILE A 309 -9.63 -0.50 4.25
N PHE A 310 -10.14 -0.80 5.46
CA PHE A 310 -9.37 -1.55 6.43
C PHE A 310 -9.15 -3.00 6.01
N GLU A 311 -10.19 -3.65 5.48
CA GLU A 311 -10.10 -5.00 4.92
C GLU A 311 -9.13 -5.06 3.74
N PHE A 312 -9.11 -4.06 2.85
CA PHE A 312 -8.14 -4.02 1.76
C PHE A 312 -6.72 -3.66 2.23
N ALA A 313 -6.58 -2.54 2.93
CA ALA A 313 -5.27 -1.94 3.20
C ALA A 313 -4.45 -2.77 4.18
N GLY A 314 -5.06 -3.39 5.19
CA GLY A 314 -4.34 -4.23 6.14
C GLY A 314 -3.91 -5.58 5.55
N HIS A 315 -4.64 -6.09 4.56
CA HIS A 315 -4.38 -7.37 3.92
C HIS A 315 -3.30 -7.27 2.84
N ASP A 316 -3.53 -6.42 1.82
CA ASP A 316 -2.68 -6.34 0.63
C ASP A 316 -1.28 -5.85 1.00
N THR A 317 -1.20 -4.76 1.77
CA THR A 317 0.10 -4.12 2.04
C THR A 317 1.00 -5.03 2.88
N THR A 318 0.46 -5.67 3.91
CA THR A 318 1.20 -6.60 4.74
C THR A 318 1.57 -7.88 3.97
N GLY A 319 0.61 -8.47 3.24
CA GLY A 319 0.83 -9.74 2.54
C GLY A 319 1.90 -9.62 1.45
N HIS A 320 1.87 -8.54 0.68
CA HIS A 320 2.91 -8.26 -0.31
C HIS A 320 4.28 -7.99 0.34
N THR A 321 4.32 -7.28 1.47
CA THR A 321 5.58 -7.03 2.20
C THR A 321 6.20 -8.34 2.69
N LEU A 322 5.39 -9.25 3.26
CA LEU A 322 5.85 -10.58 3.67
C LEU A 322 6.42 -11.38 2.49
N THR A 323 5.73 -11.33 1.35
CA THR A 323 6.15 -12.04 0.14
C THR A 323 7.49 -11.53 -0.40
N TRP A 324 7.65 -10.21 -0.52
CA TRP A 324 8.91 -9.59 -0.95
C TRP A 324 10.05 -9.79 0.06
N LEU A 325 9.76 -9.85 1.35
CA LEU A 325 10.78 -10.20 2.34
C LEU A 325 11.25 -11.65 2.14
N LEU A 326 10.34 -12.61 2.00
CA LEU A 326 10.72 -14.00 1.75
C LEU A 326 11.48 -14.17 0.42
N PHE A 327 11.14 -13.40 -0.60
CA PHE A 327 11.91 -13.30 -1.85
C PHE A 327 13.36 -12.90 -1.59
N GLU A 328 13.56 -11.78 -0.87
CA GLU A 328 14.92 -11.31 -0.57
C GLU A 328 15.70 -12.26 0.33
N LEU A 329 15.05 -12.88 1.31
CA LEU A 329 15.68 -13.90 2.16
C LEU A 329 16.06 -15.16 1.38
N SER A 330 15.29 -15.53 0.36
CA SER A 330 15.62 -16.67 -0.51
C SER A 330 16.82 -16.38 -1.40
N LYS A 331 17.00 -15.12 -1.81
CA LYS A 331 18.19 -14.66 -2.56
C LYS A 331 19.41 -14.41 -1.67
N ASN A 332 19.19 -14.22 -0.37
CA ASN A 332 20.24 -13.92 0.61
C ASN A 332 20.23 -14.94 1.78
N PRO A 333 20.69 -16.19 1.57
CA PRO A 333 20.65 -17.25 2.58
C PRO A 333 21.32 -16.88 3.91
N ALA A 334 22.37 -16.05 3.88
CA ALA A 334 23.04 -15.56 5.08
C ALA A 334 22.11 -14.70 5.97
N TYR A 335 21.31 -13.81 5.37
CA TYR A 335 20.31 -13.04 6.10
C TYR A 335 19.15 -13.91 6.58
N GLN A 336 18.74 -14.91 5.77
CA GLN A 336 17.73 -15.88 6.21
C GLN A 336 18.20 -16.66 7.45
N GLN A 337 19.45 -17.15 7.45
CA GLN A 337 20.02 -17.84 8.60
C GLN A 337 20.12 -16.93 9.83
N ARG A 338 20.60 -15.69 9.68
CA ARG A 338 20.70 -14.74 10.80
C ARG A 338 19.34 -14.38 11.41
N LEU A 339 18.28 -14.25 10.59
CA LEU A 339 16.92 -14.08 11.11
C LEU A 339 16.45 -15.31 11.88
N ARG A 340 16.78 -16.52 11.40
CA ARG A 340 16.43 -17.75 12.09
C ARG A 340 17.15 -17.86 13.44
N ASP A 341 18.40 -17.45 13.52
CA ASP A 341 19.15 -17.40 14.78
C ASP A 341 18.50 -16.41 15.77
N GLU A 342 18.06 -15.22 15.31
CA GLU A 342 17.30 -14.28 16.14
C GLU A 342 15.95 -14.87 16.60
N VAL A 343 15.25 -15.57 15.72
CA VAL A 343 13.97 -16.21 16.04
C VAL A 343 14.15 -17.34 17.06
N ASP A 344 15.21 -18.15 16.94
CA ASP A 344 15.52 -19.18 17.93
C ASP A 344 15.78 -18.57 19.31
N GLU A 345 16.58 -17.49 19.36
CA GLU A 345 16.86 -16.75 20.59
C GLU A 345 15.60 -16.13 21.21
N PHE A 346 14.71 -15.59 20.36
CA PHE A 346 13.40 -15.10 20.79
C PHE A 346 12.62 -16.21 21.48
N TRP A 347 12.43 -17.38 20.84
CA TRP A 347 11.67 -18.49 21.42
C TRP A 347 12.33 -19.10 22.66
N ARG A 348 13.66 -19.15 22.72
CA ARG A 348 14.41 -19.55 23.91
C ARG A 348 14.16 -18.61 25.09
N THR A 349 14.10 -17.30 24.82
CA THR A 349 13.83 -16.27 25.84
C THR A 349 12.38 -16.27 26.30
N ILE A 350 11.44 -16.59 25.41
CA ILE A 350 10.04 -16.80 25.79
C ILE A 350 9.93 -18.04 26.70
N GLY A 351 10.51 -19.18 26.30
CA GLY A 351 10.32 -20.45 26.99
C GLY A 351 8.87 -20.92 26.89
N ASP A 352 8.32 -21.44 28.00
CA ASP A 352 6.96 -21.99 28.05
C ASP A 352 5.86 -20.94 28.35
N ARG A 353 6.24 -19.67 28.55
CA ARG A 353 5.27 -18.61 28.85
C ARG A 353 4.59 -18.11 27.57
N GLU A 354 3.43 -17.47 27.72
CA GLU A 354 2.79 -16.79 26.60
C GLU A 354 3.54 -15.53 26.14
N ILE A 355 3.43 -15.25 24.84
CA ILE A 355 4.04 -14.07 24.21
C ILE A 355 3.31 -12.83 24.70
N ARG A 356 4.08 -11.84 25.14
CA ARG A 356 3.61 -10.51 25.54
C ARG A 356 3.90 -9.51 24.43
N TYR A 357 3.14 -8.43 24.38
CA TYR A 357 3.27 -7.43 23.32
C TYR A 357 4.69 -6.83 23.25
N ASP A 358 5.31 -6.60 24.40
CA ASP A 358 6.67 -6.07 24.50
C ASP A 358 7.76 -7.04 24.03
N ASP A 359 7.49 -8.34 23.99
CA ASP A 359 8.50 -9.31 23.55
C ASP A 359 8.86 -9.10 22.07
N LEU A 360 7.94 -8.55 21.28
CA LEU A 360 8.14 -8.29 19.86
C LEU A 360 9.29 -7.30 19.59
N LYS A 361 9.73 -6.54 20.60
CA LYS A 361 10.91 -5.64 20.50
C LYS A 361 12.24 -6.38 20.45
N MET A 362 12.27 -7.67 20.81
CA MET A 362 13.48 -8.50 20.75
C MET A 362 13.87 -8.86 19.31
N LEU A 363 12.92 -8.80 18.37
CA LEU A 363 13.10 -9.11 16.95
C LEU A 363 13.68 -7.91 16.18
N LYS A 364 14.88 -7.48 16.56
CA LYS A 364 15.52 -6.24 16.06
C LYS A 364 16.01 -6.40 14.63
N PHE A 365 16.67 -7.49 14.30
CA PHE A 365 17.13 -7.77 12.94
C PHE A 365 15.95 -8.00 11.99
N MET A 366 14.90 -8.70 12.44
CA MET A 366 13.64 -8.80 11.69
C MET A 366 13.03 -7.43 11.40
N THR A 367 13.08 -6.51 12.36
CA THR A 367 12.63 -5.13 12.15
C THR A 367 13.42 -4.46 11.03
N ARG A 368 14.75 -4.62 11.01
CA ARG A 368 15.62 -4.08 9.95
C ARG A 368 15.32 -4.70 8.60
N CYS A 369 15.13 -6.01 8.53
CA CYS A 369 14.76 -6.71 7.30
C CYS A 369 13.41 -6.22 6.76
N VAL A 370 12.37 -6.11 7.60
CA VAL A 370 11.06 -5.59 7.18
C VAL A 370 11.16 -4.16 6.68
N MET A 371 11.93 -3.30 7.34
CA MET A 371 12.07 -1.90 6.93
C MET A 371 12.89 -1.76 5.64
N GLU A 372 13.92 -2.57 5.46
CA GLU A 372 14.65 -2.63 4.19
C GLU A 372 13.76 -3.16 3.05
N THR A 373 12.90 -4.16 3.33
CA THR A 373 11.88 -4.59 2.36
C THR A 373 10.93 -3.46 2.01
N LEU A 374 10.42 -2.70 2.99
CA LEU A 374 9.53 -1.56 2.74
C LEU A 374 10.22 -0.40 2.00
N ARG A 375 11.55 -0.28 2.10
CA ARG A 375 12.36 0.66 1.30
C ARG A 375 12.48 0.19 -0.14
N LEU A 376 12.91 -1.06 -0.36
CA LEU A 376 13.19 -1.60 -1.69
C LEU A 376 11.91 -1.96 -2.46
N TRP A 377 10.98 -2.64 -1.79
CA TRP A 377 9.70 -3.14 -2.29
C TRP A 377 8.55 -2.41 -1.59
N ASN A 378 8.33 -1.14 -1.96
CA ASN A 378 7.36 -0.30 -1.27
C ASN A 378 5.95 -0.89 -1.37
N ALA A 379 5.34 -1.21 -0.23
CA ALA A 379 3.95 -1.68 -0.19
C ALA A 379 3.01 -0.71 -0.92
N VAL A 380 3.26 0.61 -0.83
CA VAL A 380 2.55 1.66 -1.58
C VAL A 380 3.57 2.53 -2.34
N PRO A 381 3.95 2.17 -3.58
CA PRO A 381 5.06 2.83 -4.29
C PRO A 381 4.71 4.26 -4.74
N ASN A 382 3.43 4.48 -5.06
CA ASN A 382 2.90 5.80 -5.40
C ASN A 382 2.77 6.75 -4.18
N GLY A 383 3.01 6.26 -2.96
CA GLY A 383 3.00 7.05 -1.74
C GLY A 383 1.68 7.79 -1.49
N THR A 384 1.74 9.10 -1.29
CA THR A 384 0.60 9.88 -0.80
C THR A 384 0.19 11.02 -1.72
N PHE A 385 -1.12 11.21 -1.84
CA PHE A 385 -1.76 12.21 -2.70
C PHE A 385 -2.38 13.32 -1.86
N ARG A 386 -2.16 14.58 -2.26
CA ARG A 386 -2.63 15.77 -1.54
C ARG A 386 -3.12 16.85 -2.50
N GLU A 387 -3.96 17.72 -1.95
CA GLU A 387 -4.30 19.00 -2.54
C GLU A 387 -3.75 20.12 -1.65
N VAL A 388 -3.05 21.07 -2.26
CA VAL A 388 -2.41 22.19 -1.57
C VAL A 388 -3.49 23.12 -0.99
N GLN A 389 -3.44 23.40 0.31
CA GLN A 389 -4.52 24.09 1.05
C GLN A 389 -4.40 25.62 1.03
N PHE A 390 -3.19 26.13 0.86
CA PHE A 390 -2.83 27.54 0.79
C PHE A 390 -1.58 27.67 -0.09
N ASP A 391 -1.35 28.84 -0.68
CA ASP A 391 -0.15 29.09 -1.48
C ASP A 391 1.11 28.79 -0.66
N ASP A 392 2.03 28.05 -1.27
CA ASP A 392 3.26 27.57 -0.67
C ASP A 392 4.38 27.64 -1.74
N TYR A 393 5.60 27.26 -1.40
CA TYR A 393 6.73 27.22 -2.33
C TYR A 393 7.36 25.83 -2.31
N ILE A 394 8.02 25.46 -3.42
CA ILE A 394 8.81 24.22 -3.52
C ILE A 394 10.12 24.50 -4.24
N THR A 395 11.08 23.59 -4.10
CA THR A 395 12.37 23.68 -4.77
C THR A 395 12.20 23.49 -6.28
N GLY A 396 12.65 24.47 -7.05
CA GLY A 396 12.69 24.45 -8.51
C GLY A 396 13.94 23.76 -9.07
N PRO A 397 14.04 23.64 -10.41
CA PRO A 397 15.12 22.91 -11.08
C PRO A 397 16.54 23.42 -10.79
N ASN A 398 16.71 24.71 -10.48
CA ASN A 398 17.99 25.32 -10.16
C ASN A 398 18.12 25.67 -8.67
N GLY A 399 17.24 25.12 -7.83
CA GLY A 399 17.19 25.39 -6.39
C GLY A 399 16.42 26.65 -6.00
N GLU A 400 15.84 27.37 -6.95
CA GLU A 400 14.99 28.54 -6.71
C GLU A 400 13.64 28.16 -6.09
N GLU A 401 12.97 29.10 -5.43
CA GLU A 401 11.60 28.88 -4.95
C GLU A 401 10.60 29.01 -6.10
N VAL A 402 9.77 27.97 -6.28
CA VAL A 402 8.67 27.95 -7.24
C VAL A 402 7.34 27.96 -6.51
N LEU A 403 6.48 28.91 -6.87
CA LEU A 403 5.15 29.06 -6.29
C LEU A 403 4.28 27.82 -6.55
N LEU A 404 3.76 27.24 -5.49
CA LEU A 404 2.79 26.16 -5.47
C LEU A 404 1.44 26.72 -5.03
N LYS A 405 0.57 27.05 -5.99
CA LYS A 405 -0.74 27.66 -5.71
C LYS A 405 -1.69 26.71 -4.98
N LYS A 406 -2.53 27.26 -4.11
CA LYS A 406 -3.69 26.59 -3.51
C LYS A 406 -4.50 25.85 -4.58
N GLY A 407 -4.93 24.63 -4.25
CA GLY A 407 -5.69 23.75 -5.14
C GLY A 407 -4.82 22.90 -6.07
N THR A 408 -3.50 23.13 -6.13
CA THR A 408 -2.60 22.26 -6.89
C THR A 408 -2.60 20.85 -6.31
N PHE A 409 -2.71 19.83 -7.16
CA PHE A 409 -2.53 18.45 -6.74
C PHE A 409 -1.05 18.11 -6.67
N MET A 410 -0.67 17.41 -5.62
CA MET A 410 0.69 16.92 -5.44
C MET A 410 0.70 15.45 -5.00
N GLN A 411 1.77 14.76 -5.37
CA GLN A 411 2.02 13.38 -5.00
C GLN A 411 3.45 13.23 -4.50
N ILE A 412 3.60 12.66 -3.31
CA ILE A 412 4.90 12.26 -2.77
C ILE A 412 5.06 10.78 -3.05
N VAL A 413 5.99 10.44 -3.94
CA VAL A 413 6.20 9.08 -4.44
C VAL A 413 7.30 8.43 -3.61
N ASN A 414 6.99 7.26 -3.03
CA ASN A 414 7.97 6.52 -2.22
C ASN A 414 9.06 5.89 -3.11
N TRP A 415 8.67 5.36 -4.28
CA TRP A 415 9.59 4.69 -5.21
C TRP A 415 10.84 5.50 -5.52
N SER A 416 10.68 6.75 -5.96
CA SER A 416 11.81 7.60 -6.35
C SER A 416 12.73 7.92 -5.18
N ARG A 417 12.18 8.24 -4.01
CA ARG A 417 12.98 8.68 -2.85
C ARG A 417 13.67 7.52 -2.16
N HIS A 418 12.97 6.39 -2.02
CA HIS A 418 13.52 5.18 -1.40
C HIS A 418 14.57 4.50 -2.29
N ARG A 419 14.60 4.83 -3.59
CA ARG A 419 15.59 4.38 -4.57
C ARG A 419 16.52 5.50 -5.08
N ASN A 420 16.65 6.59 -4.32
CA ASN A 420 17.58 7.67 -4.69
C ASN A 420 18.99 7.36 -4.15
N PRO A 421 20.00 7.15 -5.02
CA PRO A 421 21.38 6.89 -4.58
C PRO A 421 22.00 8.06 -3.81
N ASP A 422 21.55 9.30 -4.04
CA ASP A 422 22.02 10.47 -3.28
C ASP A 422 21.56 10.44 -1.82
N LEU A 423 20.48 9.71 -1.53
CA LEU A 423 19.90 9.59 -0.19
C LEU A 423 20.27 8.28 0.51
N TRP A 424 20.52 7.22 -0.26
CA TRP A 424 20.70 5.86 0.27
C TRP A 424 22.08 5.26 -0.01
N GLY A 425 22.90 5.90 -0.84
CA GLY A 425 24.20 5.41 -1.26
C GLY A 425 24.15 4.59 -2.55
N PRO A 426 25.33 4.13 -3.03
CA PRO A 426 25.44 3.41 -4.30
C PRO A 426 24.80 2.01 -4.28
N ASP A 427 24.64 1.39 -3.10
CA ASP A 427 24.00 0.08 -2.92
C ASP A 427 22.47 0.16 -2.82
N VAL A 428 21.86 1.26 -3.31
CA VAL A 428 20.43 1.56 -3.12
C VAL A 428 19.49 0.51 -3.71
N ASP A 429 19.92 -0.20 -4.75
CA ASP A 429 19.11 -1.26 -5.37
C ASP A 429 19.38 -2.65 -4.76
N GLU A 430 20.25 -2.75 -3.76
CA GLU A 430 20.53 -3.98 -3.02
C GLU A 430 19.68 -4.09 -1.75
N PHE A 431 19.25 -5.31 -1.41
CA PHE A 431 18.64 -5.60 -0.13
C PHE A 431 19.72 -5.70 0.95
N ASN A 432 19.87 -4.64 1.74
CA ASN A 432 20.90 -4.54 2.77
C ASN A 432 20.27 -4.16 4.13
N PRO A 433 19.84 -5.14 4.94
CA PRO A 433 19.34 -4.88 6.30
C PRO A 433 20.38 -4.28 7.25
N ASP A 434 21.67 -4.37 6.92
CA ASP A 434 22.77 -3.83 7.73
C ASP A 434 23.11 -2.36 7.41
N ARG A 435 22.44 -1.75 6.42
CA ARG A 435 22.63 -0.34 6.09
C ARG A 435 22.36 0.59 7.28
N GLU A 436 22.96 1.77 7.26
CA GLU A 436 22.73 2.77 8.29
C GLU A 436 21.35 3.40 8.13
N PHE A 437 20.45 3.06 9.05
CA PHE A 437 19.15 3.72 9.21
C PHE A 437 19.33 4.91 10.15
N LYS A 438 18.69 6.04 9.83
CA LYS A 438 18.62 7.18 10.75
C LYS A 438 17.78 6.78 11.98
N ASP A 439 17.98 7.45 13.11
CA ASP A 439 17.22 7.16 14.34
C ASP A 439 15.70 7.24 14.13
N ALA A 440 15.26 8.10 13.22
CA ALA A 440 13.86 8.29 12.89
C ALA A 440 13.26 7.23 11.94
N GLU A 441 14.06 6.25 11.49
CA GLU A 441 13.66 5.28 10.45
C GLU A 441 13.35 3.89 11.01
N LEU A 442 13.66 3.63 12.29
CA LEU A 442 13.38 2.37 12.98
C LEU A 442 12.68 2.60 14.33
N TRP A 443 11.88 1.62 14.77
CA TRP A 443 11.41 1.53 16.14
C TRP A 443 12.42 0.72 16.95
N TYR A 444 13.32 1.39 17.68
CA TYR A 444 14.25 0.73 18.59
C TYR A 444 13.55 0.31 19.90
N ASP A 445 14.23 0.50 21.03
CA ASP A 445 13.86 0.03 22.36
C ASP A 445 12.57 0.67 22.92
N GLN A 446 11.96 1.60 22.18
CA GLN A 446 10.65 2.18 22.48
C GLN A 446 9.50 1.19 22.24
N GLY A 447 9.76 0.04 21.61
CA GLY A 447 8.76 -0.98 21.27
C GLY A 447 7.89 -0.58 20.08
N LEU A 448 6.83 -1.34 19.81
CA LEU A 448 5.76 -0.94 18.88
C LEU A 448 4.94 0.20 19.51
N ALA A 449 5.57 1.34 19.82
CA ALA A 449 4.95 2.52 20.43
C ALA A 449 4.15 3.33 19.39
N ALA A 450 3.56 4.44 19.82
CA ALA A 450 2.85 5.41 18.95
C ALA A 450 3.80 6.20 18.02
N TYR A 451 4.95 5.64 17.65
CA TYR A 451 5.95 6.25 16.79
C TYR A 451 5.70 5.88 15.32
N ASN A 452 5.90 6.85 14.41
CA ASN A 452 5.81 6.65 12.96
C ASN A 452 7.18 6.88 12.33
N PRO A 453 7.89 5.84 11.87
CA PRO A 453 9.19 6.00 11.26
C PRO A 453 9.06 6.69 9.92
N ALA A 454 9.63 7.86 9.89
CA ALA A 454 9.70 8.70 8.74
C ALA A 454 10.87 9.66 8.89
N SER A 455 11.56 9.87 7.78
CA SER A 455 12.60 10.86 7.57
C SER A 455 12.35 11.57 6.24
N ASP A 456 13.18 12.53 5.91
CA ASP A 456 13.25 13.19 4.61
C ASP A 456 13.43 12.21 3.43
N ARG A 457 14.13 11.09 3.65
CA ARG A 457 14.41 10.06 2.63
C ARG A 457 13.55 8.79 2.70
N PHE A 458 12.86 8.55 3.83
CA PHE A 458 12.14 7.31 4.08
C PHE A 458 10.78 7.57 4.71
N SER A 459 9.69 7.08 4.11
CA SER A 459 8.35 7.17 4.72
C SER A 459 7.45 5.99 4.30
N PRO A 460 7.76 4.76 4.75
CA PRO A 460 6.99 3.57 4.36
C PRO A 460 5.54 3.62 4.84
N PHE A 461 5.29 4.30 5.95
CA PHE A 461 3.96 4.56 6.52
C PHE A 461 3.48 6.00 6.27
N THR A 462 4.12 6.70 5.34
CA THR A 462 3.95 8.14 5.05
C THR A 462 4.25 9.04 6.26
N TYR A 463 3.90 10.33 6.21
CA TYR A 463 4.27 11.34 7.21
C TYR A 463 3.15 11.63 8.20
N PRO A 464 3.49 12.15 9.41
CA PRO A 464 2.51 12.56 10.42
C PRO A 464 1.40 13.46 9.87
N GLY A 465 0.24 13.42 10.51
CA GLY A 465 -0.99 14.03 9.99
C GLY A 465 -1.84 12.95 9.36
N ARG A 466 -1.44 12.36 8.23
CA ARG A 466 -2.17 11.24 7.60
C ARG A 466 -1.30 9.99 7.42
N ASP A 467 -0.47 9.71 8.41
CA ASP A 467 0.35 8.49 8.48
C ASP A 467 -0.52 7.24 8.64
N CYS A 468 0.06 6.08 8.34
CA CYS A 468 -0.64 4.82 8.45
C CYS A 468 -1.16 4.60 9.88
N ILE A 469 -2.48 4.43 9.99
CA ILE A 469 -3.14 4.16 11.27
C ILE A 469 -2.87 2.73 11.75
N GLY A 470 -2.74 1.78 10.82
CA GLY A 470 -2.56 0.36 11.09
C GLY A 470 -1.12 -0.10 11.26
N LYS A 471 -0.13 0.80 11.23
CA LYS A 471 1.30 0.44 11.25
C LYS A 471 1.68 -0.50 12.40
N ASN A 472 1.16 -0.25 13.61
CA ASN A 472 1.49 -1.07 14.78
C ASN A 472 0.89 -2.47 14.69
N PHE A 473 -0.31 -2.60 14.12
CA PHE A 473 -0.92 -3.90 13.85
C PHE A 473 -0.14 -4.66 12.77
N ALA A 474 0.16 -4.01 11.64
CA ALA A 474 0.94 -4.61 10.54
C ALA A 474 2.30 -5.14 11.05
N HIS A 475 2.97 -4.36 11.89
CA HIS A 475 4.23 -4.77 12.50
C HIS A 475 4.11 -5.90 13.53
N MET A 476 3.01 -5.95 14.29
CA MET A 476 2.72 -7.04 15.20
C MET A 476 2.49 -8.34 14.41
N GLU A 477 1.58 -8.33 13.44
CA GLU A 477 1.21 -9.52 12.67
C GLU A 477 2.39 -10.04 11.84
N MET A 478 3.17 -9.18 11.18
CA MET A 478 4.34 -9.61 10.39
C MET A 478 5.36 -10.34 11.27
N ARG A 479 5.65 -9.80 12.47
CA ARG A 479 6.62 -10.42 13.38
C ARG A 479 6.13 -11.77 13.88
N LEU A 480 4.85 -11.89 14.22
CA LEU A 480 4.26 -13.14 14.68
C LEU A 480 4.28 -14.20 13.57
N ILE A 481 3.86 -13.84 12.35
CA ILE A 481 3.87 -14.76 11.20
C ILE A 481 5.30 -15.20 10.91
N LEU A 482 6.25 -14.27 10.73
CA LEU A 482 7.64 -14.59 10.40
C LEU A 482 8.34 -15.38 11.49
N ALA A 483 8.12 -15.06 12.78
CA ALA A 483 8.73 -15.79 13.89
C ALA A 483 8.22 -17.24 13.97
N ASN A 484 6.99 -17.53 13.56
CA ASN A 484 6.48 -18.90 13.49
C ASN A 484 6.98 -19.62 12.23
N LEU A 485 6.97 -18.95 11.08
CA LEU A 485 7.43 -19.54 9.82
C LEU A 485 8.92 -19.87 9.84
N LEU A 486 9.78 -18.90 10.18
CA LEU A 486 11.25 -19.06 10.17
C LEU A 486 11.77 -20.00 11.26
N ARG A 487 11.01 -20.21 12.34
CA ARG A 487 11.31 -21.24 13.34
C ARG A 487 11.23 -22.64 12.73
N ASN A 488 10.24 -22.87 11.87
CA ASN A 488 9.87 -24.20 11.38
C ASN A 488 10.40 -24.50 9.98
N TYR A 489 10.60 -23.47 9.14
CA TYR A 489 10.82 -23.63 7.71
C TYR A 489 11.98 -22.83 7.16
N GLU A 490 12.47 -23.31 6.02
CA GLU A 490 13.38 -22.63 5.11
C GLU A 490 12.67 -22.39 3.78
N PHE A 491 12.98 -21.24 3.16
CA PHE A 491 12.35 -20.80 1.92
C PHE A 491 13.39 -20.70 0.81
N ALA A 492 13.04 -21.24 -0.36
CA ALA A 492 13.81 -21.09 -1.58
C ALA A 492 12.86 -20.75 -2.74
N LEU A 493 13.26 -19.83 -3.61
CA LEU A 493 12.49 -19.50 -4.81
C LEU A 493 12.48 -20.66 -5.80
N THR A 494 11.41 -20.78 -6.59
CA THR A 494 11.44 -21.65 -7.76
C THR A 494 12.35 -21.05 -8.84
N GLU A 495 12.85 -21.87 -9.77
CA GLU A 495 13.84 -21.49 -10.77
C GLU A 495 13.39 -20.28 -11.62
N GLU A 496 12.09 -20.16 -11.88
CA GLU A 496 11.52 -19.08 -12.70
C GLU A 496 11.63 -17.70 -12.04
N TYR A 497 11.84 -17.62 -10.71
CA TYR A 497 11.97 -16.38 -9.94
C TYR A 497 13.40 -16.10 -9.43
N LEU A 498 14.26 -17.13 -9.33
CA LEU A 498 15.72 -16.97 -9.54
C LEU A 498 15.93 -16.59 -11.02
N GLU A 499 17.09 -16.44 -11.65
CA GLU A 499 17.22 -16.10 -13.12
C GLU A 499 16.58 -14.79 -13.66
N ALA A 500 15.63 -14.22 -12.95
CA ALA A 500 14.55 -13.41 -13.44
C ALA A 500 14.83 -11.97 -12.95
N ASP A 501 14.83 -10.97 -13.83
CA ASP A 501 15.06 -9.59 -13.42
C ASP A 501 13.90 -9.10 -12.55
N ALA A 502 14.16 -8.84 -11.27
CA ALA A 502 13.17 -8.44 -10.30
C ALA A 502 12.42 -7.15 -10.69
N GLY A 503 13.03 -6.30 -11.53
CA GLY A 503 12.37 -5.13 -12.13
C GLY A 503 11.24 -5.48 -13.12
N THR A 504 11.18 -6.72 -13.58
CA THR A 504 10.18 -7.23 -14.52
C THR A 504 8.97 -7.90 -13.86
N TYR A 505 8.95 -8.04 -12.51
CA TYR A 505 7.85 -8.65 -11.73
C TYR A 505 7.06 -7.68 -10.86
N LEU A 506 7.11 -6.37 -11.15
CA LEU A 506 6.36 -5.33 -10.43
C LEU A 506 4.85 -5.43 -10.77
N GLY A 507 4.14 -6.38 -10.17
CA GLY A 507 2.69 -6.55 -10.30
C GLY A 507 1.95 -5.60 -9.38
N VAL A 508 1.61 -4.39 -9.81
CA VAL A 508 0.83 -3.50 -8.91
C VAL A 508 -0.63 -3.91 -8.86
N ASN A 509 -1.10 -4.32 -7.67
CA ASN A 509 -2.50 -4.59 -7.36
C ASN A 509 -3.14 -3.38 -6.65
N TYR A 510 -4.09 -2.71 -7.31
CA TYR A 510 -4.87 -1.59 -6.76
C TYR A 510 -4.05 -0.49 -6.04
N GLY A 511 -2.82 -0.26 -6.49
CA GLY A 511 -1.91 0.74 -5.92
C GLY A 511 -0.95 0.21 -4.86
N THR A 512 -0.99 -1.09 -4.55
CA THR A 512 0.01 -1.79 -3.76
C THR A 512 0.96 -2.61 -4.63
N LEU A 513 2.22 -2.80 -4.20
CA LEU A 513 3.23 -3.49 -4.99
C LEU A 513 3.22 -5.00 -4.73
N ALA A 514 2.42 -5.75 -5.47
CA ALA A 514 2.44 -7.21 -5.45
C ALA A 514 3.53 -7.75 -6.41
N PRO A 515 3.96 -9.01 -6.25
CA PRO A 515 4.73 -9.69 -7.28
C PRO A 515 3.81 -10.15 -8.41
N GLN A 516 4.24 -9.94 -9.65
CA GLN A 516 3.59 -10.52 -10.82
C GLN A 516 3.81 -12.03 -10.83
N ASP A 517 2.73 -12.79 -11.04
CA ASP A 517 2.83 -14.24 -11.21
C ASP A 517 3.44 -14.59 -12.57
N LEU A 518 4.61 -15.20 -12.55
CA LEU A 518 5.32 -15.66 -13.73
C LEU A 518 4.84 -16.98 -14.30
N LYS A 519 4.06 -17.74 -13.52
CA LYS A 519 3.43 -18.98 -14.00
C LYS A 519 2.11 -18.72 -14.73
N SER A 520 1.58 -17.50 -14.60
CA SER A 520 0.40 -17.04 -15.33
C SER A 520 0.78 -16.32 -16.62
N PRO A 521 0.00 -16.47 -17.71
CA PRO A 521 0.27 -15.77 -18.97
C PRO A 521 0.24 -14.23 -18.78
N PRO A 522 1.15 -13.48 -19.45
CA PRO A 522 1.22 -12.03 -19.32
C PRO A 522 -0.08 -11.40 -19.84
N PHE A 523 -0.87 -10.82 -18.93
CA PHE A 523 -2.18 -10.27 -19.25
C PHE A 523 -2.08 -8.77 -19.61
N VAL A 524 -2.60 -8.39 -20.79
CA VAL A 524 -2.74 -6.99 -21.21
C VAL A 524 -4.24 -6.63 -21.22
N SER A 525 -4.72 -5.96 -20.17
CA SER A 525 -6.07 -5.39 -20.19
C SER A 525 -6.15 -4.14 -21.06
N SER A 526 -7.21 -4.02 -21.86
CA SER A 526 -7.54 -2.80 -22.62
C SER A 526 -8.55 -1.88 -21.91
N LYS A 527 -9.05 -2.27 -20.73
CA LYS A 527 -10.04 -1.51 -19.94
C LYS A 527 -9.49 -1.26 -18.55
N ALA A 528 -8.84 -0.12 -18.35
CA ALA A 528 -8.44 0.38 -17.04
C ALA A 528 -9.39 1.49 -16.59
N GLY A 529 -9.92 1.34 -15.39
CA GLY A 529 -10.62 2.36 -14.65
C GLY A 529 -10.61 1.98 -13.18
N TRP A 530 -10.27 2.92 -12.30
CA TRP A 530 -10.32 2.73 -10.86
C TRP A 530 -11.73 2.34 -10.34
N ALA A 531 -12.77 2.70 -11.11
CA ALA A 531 -14.17 2.38 -10.83
C ALA A 531 -14.56 0.95 -11.25
N THR A 532 -13.67 0.21 -11.91
CA THR A 532 -13.89 -1.17 -12.32
C THR A 532 -12.80 -2.03 -11.68
N PHE A 533 -13.16 -2.67 -10.57
CA PHE A 533 -12.39 -3.74 -9.91
C PHE A 533 -12.23 -5.00 -10.79
N SER A 534 -12.24 -4.88 -12.12
CA SER A 534 -12.29 -6.00 -13.04
C SER A 534 -11.00 -6.10 -13.87
N LYS A 535 -10.32 -7.24 -13.69
CA LYS A 535 -9.21 -7.80 -14.48
C LYS A 535 -7.85 -7.11 -14.34
N GLN A 536 -7.03 -7.63 -13.44
CA GLN A 536 -5.66 -7.19 -13.14
C GLN A 536 -4.60 -8.13 -13.70
N VAL A 537 -3.33 -7.70 -13.64
CA VAL A 537 -2.18 -8.60 -13.84
C VAL A 537 -2.23 -9.66 -12.73
N PRO A 538 -2.19 -10.97 -13.06
CA PRO A 538 -2.12 -12.00 -12.05
C PRO A 538 -0.92 -11.79 -11.12
N THR A 539 -1.17 -11.89 -9.82
CA THR A 539 -0.15 -11.74 -8.78
C THR A 539 0.13 -13.09 -8.14
N GLY A 540 1.39 -13.37 -7.84
CA GLY A 540 1.82 -14.67 -7.35
C GLY A 540 3.34 -14.72 -7.25
N MET A 541 3.85 -15.53 -6.33
CA MET A 541 5.28 -15.84 -6.28
C MET A 541 5.49 -17.21 -5.63
N HIS A 542 6.18 -18.11 -6.32
CA HIS A 542 6.25 -19.50 -5.92
C HIS A 542 7.57 -19.84 -5.21
N PHE A 543 7.47 -20.59 -4.12
CA PHE A 543 8.60 -20.99 -3.29
C PHE A 543 8.54 -22.47 -2.96
N TYR A 544 9.69 -23.12 -2.92
CA TYR A 544 9.88 -24.35 -2.17
C TYR A 544 9.97 -24.04 -0.68
N VAL A 545 9.15 -24.75 0.11
CA VAL A 545 9.18 -24.70 1.57
C VAL A 545 9.83 -25.99 2.06
N ARG A 546 10.86 -25.88 2.90
CA ARG A 546 11.54 -27.05 3.46
C ARG A 546 11.38 -27.06 4.98
N PRO A 547 11.04 -28.21 5.58
CA PRO A 547 11.08 -28.34 7.02
C PRO A 547 12.52 -28.18 7.49
N ARG A 548 12.71 -27.47 8.60
CA ARG A 548 14.02 -27.35 9.22
C ARG A 548 14.55 -28.73 9.62
N THR A 549 15.75 -29.07 9.14
CA THR A 549 16.46 -30.28 9.55
C THR A 549 17.20 -30.00 10.87
N GLY A 550 16.97 -30.85 11.88
CA GLY A 550 17.51 -30.68 13.24
C GLY A 550 16.54 -29.98 14.19
N LYS A 551 16.65 -30.27 15.49
CA LYS A 551 15.88 -29.55 16.52
C LYS A 551 16.24 -28.06 16.45
N PRO A 552 15.29 -27.13 16.61
CA PRO A 552 15.61 -25.73 16.92
C PRO A 552 16.67 -25.72 18.03
N ARG A 553 17.67 -24.85 17.95
CA ARG A 553 18.66 -24.74 19.04
C ARG A 553 17.92 -24.17 20.26
N LEU A 554 17.40 -25.08 21.08
CA LEU A 554 16.71 -24.79 22.34
C LEU A 554 17.72 -24.33 23.39
#